data_AF-A0A1U7Z484-F1
#
_entry.id   AF-A0A1U7Z484-F1
#
_cell.length_a   1.000
_cell.length_b   1.000
_cell.length_c   1.000
_cell.angle_alpha   90.00
_cell.angle_beta   90.00
_cell.angle_gamma   90.00
#
_symmetry.space_group_name_H-M   'P 1'
#
loop_
_entity.id
_entity.type
_entity.pdbx_description
1 polymer ?
#
loop_
_entity_poly.entity_id
_entity_poly.type
_entity_poly.pdbx_seq_one_letter_code
_entity_poly.pdbx_strand_id
1 'polypeptide(L)'
;MTKGFEIIDLIVDVKHCLQAFVGVAQDLNAIVIAFRGTQERSIQNWIEDLFWKQLDLKYPGTPDAMVHHGFYSAYHNTTIRPGVLHAVKRAKNFFGDLDIMVTGHSMGGAMASFCALDLVVNYGTHNVQVMTFGQPRTGNAAFVSYFKKHVPNTIRVTHGHDIVPHLPPYYSYFPQKTYQHFPREVWLYNIGWGSLVYTVEKVCDGSGEDPTCSRSVSGNSITDHLEYFGIELQAETWDSCRIVLDHDMSSYSTTDLSGNIVLSRTPIASVLELNTQKRKGGISVL
;
A
#
# COMPACT_ATOMS: atom_id res chain seq x y z
N MET A 1 18.70 -2.06 1.45
CA MET A 1 18.10 -2.10 0.10
C MET A 1 18.01 -3.55 -0.34
N THR A 2 16.85 -4.01 -0.78
CA THR A 2 16.63 -5.36 -1.31
C THR A 2 17.47 -5.56 -2.57
N LYS A 3 18.29 -6.63 -2.61
CA LYS A 3 19.02 -7.01 -3.83
C LYS A 3 18.00 -7.26 -4.95
N GLY A 4 18.09 -6.53 -6.05
CA GLY A 4 17.23 -6.74 -7.23
C GLY A 4 16.02 -5.82 -7.35
N PHE A 5 15.80 -4.87 -6.42
CA PHE A 5 14.80 -3.83 -6.57
C PHE A 5 15.40 -2.55 -7.18
N GLU A 6 14.91 -2.15 -8.34
CA GLU A 6 15.33 -0.95 -9.04
C GLU A 6 14.27 0.15 -8.91
N ILE A 7 14.58 1.20 -8.16
CA ILE A 7 13.69 2.35 -8.00
C ILE A 7 13.66 3.16 -9.30
N ILE A 8 12.47 3.34 -9.87
CA ILE A 8 12.22 4.16 -11.05
C ILE A 8 11.89 5.59 -10.63
N ASP A 9 10.95 5.74 -9.71
CA ASP A 9 10.50 7.03 -9.21
C ASP A 9 10.25 7.02 -7.70
N LEU A 10 10.69 8.09 -7.04
CA LEU A 10 10.20 8.49 -5.71
C LEU A 10 9.32 9.73 -5.85
N ILE A 11 8.07 9.61 -5.43
CA ILE A 11 7.07 10.68 -5.49
C ILE A 11 6.85 11.20 -4.07
N VAL A 12 7.02 12.52 -3.88
CA VAL A 12 6.82 13.19 -2.59
C VAL A 12 5.87 14.36 -2.76
N ASP A 13 4.71 14.26 -2.11
CA ASP A 13 3.78 15.38 -1.95
C ASP A 13 4.12 16.10 -0.64
N VAL A 14 4.85 17.21 -0.74
CA VAL A 14 5.35 17.93 0.45
C VAL A 14 4.22 18.58 1.22
N LYS A 15 3.20 19.08 0.51
CA LYS A 15 2.06 19.77 1.11
C LYS A 15 1.26 18.87 2.05
N HIS A 16 1.04 17.62 1.66
CA HIS A 16 0.25 16.65 2.45
C HIS A 16 1.14 15.62 3.15
N CYS A 17 2.46 15.75 3.02
CA CYS A 17 3.46 14.84 3.55
C CYS A 17 3.23 13.37 3.17
N LEU A 18 2.89 13.14 1.90
CA LEU A 18 2.68 11.81 1.34
C LEU A 18 3.89 11.38 0.53
N GLN A 19 4.13 10.08 0.49
CA GLN A 19 5.25 9.52 -0.25
C GLN A 19 4.89 8.18 -0.87
N ALA A 20 5.34 7.97 -2.11
CA ALA A 20 5.22 6.71 -2.81
C ALA A 20 6.53 6.37 -3.55
N PHE A 21 6.88 5.10 -3.57
CA PHE A 21 7.97 4.56 -4.38
C PHE A 21 7.38 3.70 -5.50
N VAL A 22 7.93 3.82 -6.70
CA VAL A 22 7.66 2.92 -7.81
C VAL A 22 8.97 2.37 -8.31
N GLY A 23 9.08 1.05 -8.37
CA GLY A 23 10.27 0.36 -8.84
C GLY A 23 9.96 -0.98 -9.47
N VAL A 24 10.98 -1.64 -10.00
CA VAL A 24 10.87 -2.99 -10.57
C VAL A 24 11.64 -3.96 -9.68
N ALA A 25 10.94 -4.99 -9.20
CA ALA A 25 11.53 -6.10 -8.48
C ALA A 25 11.80 -7.23 -9.49
N GLN A 26 13.06 -7.51 -9.78
CA GLN A 26 13.45 -8.49 -10.80
C GLN A 26 13.14 -9.93 -10.40
N ASP A 27 13.26 -10.23 -9.11
CA ASP A 27 12.93 -11.52 -8.50
C ASP A 27 11.43 -11.82 -8.54
N LEU A 28 10.60 -10.81 -8.34
CA LEU A 28 9.14 -10.90 -8.46
C LEU A 28 8.64 -10.76 -9.90
N ASN A 29 9.51 -10.31 -10.82
CA ASN A 29 9.15 -9.91 -12.18
C ASN A 29 7.93 -8.96 -12.21
N ALA A 30 7.93 -7.97 -11.31
CA ALA A 30 6.79 -7.09 -11.08
C ALA A 30 7.21 -5.62 -10.87
N ILE A 31 6.34 -4.71 -11.27
CA ILE A 31 6.39 -3.31 -10.85
C ILE A 31 5.82 -3.25 -9.43
N VAL A 32 6.62 -2.80 -8.47
CA VAL A 32 6.19 -2.61 -7.08
C VAL A 32 5.90 -1.14 -6.84
N ILE A 33 4.71 -0.86 -6.31
CA ILE A 33 4.26 0.46 -5.88
C ILE A 33 4.10 0.40 -4.37
N ALA A 34 4.89 1.17 -3.63
CA ALA A 34 4.85 1.20 -2.18
C ALA A 34 4.45 2.58 -1.66
N PHE A 35 3.38 2.67 -0.88
CA PHE A 35 2.93 3.90 -0.23
C PHE A 35 3.40 3.94 1.22
N ARG A 36 3.99 5.08 1.61
CA ARG A 36 4.37 5.32 3.00
C ARG A 36 3.13 5.57 3.85
N GLY A 37 3.13 5.02 5.07
CA GLY A 37 2.16 5.35 6.12
C GLY A 37 2.40 6.71 6.77
N THR A 38 1.70 6.95 7.88
CA THR A 38 1.82 8.18 8.67
C THR A 38 3.11 8.18 9.50
N GLN A 39 3.67 9.36 9.77
CA GLN A 39 4.77 9.52 10.75
C GLN A 39 4.33 9.11 12.16
N GLU A 40 5.19 8.44 12.92
CA GLU A 40 4.88 7.90 14.25
C GLU A 40 4.22 8.89 15.22
N ARG A 41 4.78 10.11 15.36
CA ARG A 41 4.19 11.15 16.23
C ARG A 41 2.81 11.60 15.78
N SER A 42 2.46 11.39 14.52
CA SER A 42 1.15 11.71 13.96
C SER A 42 0.23 10.50 13.89
N ILE A 43 0.70 9.28 14.17
CA ILE A 43 -0.14 8.07 14.16
C ILE A 43 -1.25 8.20 15.19
N GLN A 44 -0.97 8.72 16.39
CA GLN A 44 -2.00 8.95 17.41
C GLN A 44 -3.09 9.91 16.92
N ASN A 45 -2.71 11.05 16.34
CA ASN A 45 -3.67 12.00 15.78
C ASN A 45 -4.49 11.38 14.63
N TRP A 46 -3.85 10.57 13.78
CA TRP A 46 -4.54 9.86 12.71
C TRP A 46 -5.50 8.80 13.26
N ILE A 47 -5.12 8.05 14.29
CA ILE A 47 -5.99 7.08 14.98
C ILE A 47 -7.23 7.79 15.54
N GLU A 48 -7.06 8.93 16.20
CA GLU A 48 -8.18 9.74 16.67
C GLU A 48 -9.08 10.18 15.52
N ASP A 49 -8.49 10.72 14.45
CA ASP A 49 -9.24 11.12 13.24
C ASP A 49 -10.04 9.96 12.64
N LEU A 50 -9.45 8.76 12.54
CA LEU A 50 -10.12 7.55 12.02
C LEU A 50 -11.21 7.03 12.96
N PHE A 51 -11.10 7.31 14.25
CA PHE A 51 -12.13 6.97 15.22
C PHE A 51 -13.38 7.85 15.03
N TRP A 52 -13.18 9.15 14.77
CA TRP A 52 -14.28 10.13 14.73
C TRP A 52 -14.85 10.38 13.32
N LYS A 53 -14.06 10.21 12.24
CA LYS A 53 -14.51 10.47 10.86
C LYS A 53 -15.17 9.23 10.25
N GLN A 54 -16.46 9.35 9.95
CA GLN A 54 -17.30 8.26 9.43
C GLN A 54 -17.57 8.38 7.91
N LEU A 55 -18.26 7.39 7.31
CA LEU A 55 -18.56 7.28 5.87
C LEU A 55 -19.13 8.59 5.29
N ASP A 56 -18.31 9.34 4.57
CA ASP A 56 -18.62 10.71 4.15
C ASP A 56 -18.50 10.96 2.66
N LEU A 57 -17.81 10.10 1.90
CA LEU A 57 -17.64 10.27 0.45
C LEU A 57 -18.24 9.12 -0.36
N LYS A 58 -19.08 9.46 -1.34
CA LYS A 58 -19.60 8.52 -2.35
C LYS A 58 -18.51 8.17 -3.36
N TYR A 59 -18.24 6.89 -3.55
CA TYR A 59 -17.30 6.44 -4.56
C TYR A 59 -17.88 6.67 -5.97
N PRO A 60 -17.16 7.34 -6.90
CA PRO A 60 -17.69 7.68 -8.20
C PRO A 60 -18.17 6.47 -9.00
N GLY A 61 -19.32 6.59 -9.67
CA GLY A 61 -19.83 5.58 -10.60
C GLY A 61 -20.30 4.26 -9.97
N THR A 62 -20.32 4.15 -8.64
CA THR A 62 -20.75 2.94 -7.93
C THR A 62 -21.85 3.30 -6.92
N PRO A 63 -23.13 2.98 -7.22
CA PRO A 63 -24.24 3.24 -6.30
C PRO A 63 -23.98 2.66 -4.91
N ASP A 64 -24.36 3.40 -3.88
CA ASP A 64 -24.25 3.04 -2.46
C ASP A 64 -22.83 2.79 -1.92
N ALA A 65 -21.80 2.80 -2.76
CA ALA A 65 -20.42 2.69 -2.33
C ALA A 65 -19.97 3.98 -1.64
N MET A 66 -19.55 3.84 -0.39
CA MET A 66 -19.05 4.92 0.45
C MET A 66 -17.62 4.59 0.88
N VAL A 67 -16.76 5.60 0.92
CA VAL A 67 -15.34 5.48 1.27
C VAL A 67 -14.92 6.57 2.23
N HIS A 68 -13.80 6.36 2.91
CA HIS A 68 -13.24 7.35 3.82
C HIS A 68 -12.62 8.52 3.02
N HIS A 69 -13.19 9.72 3.16
CA HIS A 69 -12.77 10.91 2.42
C HIS A 69 -11.26 11.18 2.52
N GLY A 70 -10.67 11.00 3.72
CA GLY A 70 -9.25 11.24 3.95
C GLY A 70 -8.35 10.35 3.09
N PHE A 71 -8.64 9.06 3.01
CA PHE A 71 -7.83 8.12 2.22
C PHE A 71 -8.08 8.30 0.73
N TYR A 72 -9.35 8.50 0.34
CA TYR A 72 -9.71 8.77 -1.04
C TYR A 72 -8.98 10.02 -1.56
N SER A 73 -9.01 11.11 -0.78
CA SER A 73 -8.37 12.38 -1.12
C SER A 73 -6.85 12.27 -1.15
N ALA A 74 -6.24 11.57 -0.18
CA ALA A 74 -4.79 11.38 -0.13
C ALA A 74 -4.24 10.74 -1.41
N TYR A 75 -4.97 9.79 -2.00
CA TYR A 75 -4.60 9.23 -3.30
C TYR A 75 -5.06 10.12 -4.47
N HIS A 76 -6.36 10.40 -4.60
CA HIS A 76 -6.94 10.99 -5.83
C HIS A 76 -6.70 12.49 -6.02
N ASN A 77 -6.57 13.24 -4.92
CA ASN A 77 -6.59 14.71 -4.93
C ASN A 77 -5.22 15.32 -4.59
N THR A 78 -4.15 14.55 -4.70
CA THR A 78 -2.76 14.98 -4.45
C THR A 78 -1.87 14.67 -5.65
N THR A 79 -0.60 15.07 -5.59
CA THR A 79 0.38 14.76 -6.64
C THR A 79 0.76 13.27 -6.70
N ILE A 80 0.35 12.48 -5.70
CA ILE A 80 0.67 11.06 -5.60
C ILE A 80 0.09 10.26 -6.78
N ARG A 81 -1.22 10.37 -7.06
CA ARG A 81 -1.86 9.64 -8.16
C ARG A 81 -1.22 9.90 -9.52
N PRO A 82 -1.12 11.16 -10.02
CA PRO A 82 -0.48 11.40 -11.32
C PRO A 82 1.00 10.98 -11.33
N GLY A 83 1.74 11.16 -10.24
CA GLY A 83 3.14 10.73 -10.12
C GLY A 83 3.31 9.21 -10.23
N VAL A 84 2.52 8.44 -9.49
CA VAL A 84 2.54 6.97 -9.54
C VAL A 84 2.14 6.46 -10.93
N LEU A 85 1.08 7.00 -11.53
CA LEU A 85 0.63 6.58 -12.86
C LEU A 85 1.68 6.87 -13.94
N HIS A 86 2.36 8.01 -13.86
CA HIS A 86 3.47 8.34 -14.73
C HIS A 86 4.65 7.37 -14.55
N ALA A 87 5.01 7.05 -13.30
CA ALA A 87 6.08 6.12 -12.98
C ALA A 87 5.79 4.70 -13.47
N VAL A 88 4.56 4.21 -13.29
CA VAL A 88 4.11 2.91 -13.83
C VAL A 88 4.24 2.87 -15.34
N LYS A 89 3.78 3.92 -16.04
CA LYS A 89 3.92 4.03 -17.50
C LYS A 89 5.39 3.98 -17.92
N ARG A 90 6.27 4.69 -17.21
CA ARG A 90 7.72 4.67 -17.47
C ARG A 90 8.31 3.27 -17.25
N ALA A 91 7.99 2.62 -16.13
CA ALA A 91 8.45 1.27 -15.84
C ALA A 91 8.01 0.29 -16.94
N LYS A 92 6.76 0.36 -17.39
CA LYS A 92 6.27 -0.47 -18.51
C LYS A 92 7.01 -0.21 -19.82
N ASN A 93 7.37 1.04 -20.11
CA ASN A 93 8.14 1.37 -21.31
C ASN A 93 9.56 0.77 -21.29
N PHE A 94 10.21 0.71 -20.13
CA PHE A 94 11.57 0.19 -20.00
C PHE A 94 11.64 -1.33 -19.85
N PHE A 95 10.69 -1.93 -19.13
CA PHE A 95 10.76 -3.34 -18.73
C PHE A 95 9.67 -4.22 -19.36
N GLY A 96 8.74 -3.63 -20.10
CA GLY A 96 7.58 -4.32 -20.69
C GLY A 96 6.38 -4.36 -19.76
N ASP A 97 5.32 -5.04 -20.20
CA ASP A 97 4.07 -5.16 -19.44
C ASP A 97 4.21 -6.22 -18.34
N LEU A 98 4.82 -5.81 -17.22
CA LEU A 98 5.00 -6.63 -16.02
C LEU A 98 3.74 -6.60 -15.13
N ASP A 99 3.58 -7.63 -14.30
CA ASP A 99 2.59 -7.65 -13.24
C ASP A 99 2.84 -6.50 -12.25
N ILE A 100 1.80 -6.05 -11.55
CA ILE A 100 1.90 -4.96 -10.59
C ILE A 100 1.59 -5.46 -9.18
N MET A 101 2.50 -5.20 -8.24
CA MET A 101 2.27 -5.38 -6.81
C MET A 101 2.14 -4.00 -6.14
N VAL A 102 1.01 -3.76 -5.48
CA VAL A 102 0.78 -2.53 -4.71
C VAL A 102 0.82 -2.86 -3.23
N THR A 103 1.59 -2.09 -2.47
CA THR A 103 1.76 -2.30 -1.04
C THR A 103 1.79 -1.00 -0.27
N GLY A 104 1.57 -1.09 1.04
CA GLY A 104 1.63 0.03 1.96
C GLY A 104 1.30 -0.40 3.37
N HIS A 105 1.85 0.34 4.33
CA HIS A 105 1.60 0.18 5.75
C HIS A 105 0.66 1.28 6.26
N SER A 106 -0.21 0.96 7.21
CA SER A 106 -1.11 1.93 7.86
C SER A 106 -1.98 2.68 6.83
N MET A 107 -2.00 4.03 6.89
CA MET A 107 -2.61 4.89 5.86
C MET A 107 -2.13 4.56 4.44
N GLY A 108 -0.86 4.18 4.26
CA GLY A 108 -0.30 3.76 2.98
C GLY A 108 -0.99 2.52 2.42
N GLY A 109 -1.44 1.59 3.28
CA GLY A 109 -2.24 0.45 2.86
C GLY A 109 -3.61 0.85 2.30
N ALA A 110 -4.24 1.87 2.89
CA ALA A 110 -5.50 2.41 2.37
C ALA A 110 -5.29 3.07 1.00
N MET A 111 -4.21 3.84 0.83
CA MET A 111 -3.82 4.42 -0.47
C MET A 111 -3.49 3.35 -1.51
N ALA A 112 -2.79 2.28 -1.12
CA ALA A 112 -2.48 1.14 -1.97
C ALA A 112 -3.75 0.50 -2.56
N SER A 113 -4.79 0.38 -1.74
CA SER A 113 -6.08 -0.15 -2.18
C SER A 113 -6.73 0.75 -3.25
N PHE A 114 -6.77 2.06 -3.04
CA PHE A 114 -7.29 2.98 -4.08
C PHE A 114 -6.45 2.98 -5.35
N CYS A 115 -5.13 2.91 -5.23
CA CYS A 115 -4.23 2.83 -6.38
C CYS A 115 -4.48 1.57 -7.22
N ALA A 116 -4.56 0.40 -6.58
CA ALA A 116 -4.82 -0.84 -7.29
C ALA A 116 -6.17 -0.82 -8.02
N LEU A 117 -7.22 -0.32 -7.37
CA LEU A 117 -8.54 -0.21 -7.98
C LEU A 117 -8.55 0.77 -9.17
N ASP A 118 -7.87 1.92 -9.04
CA ASP A 118 -7.74 2.93 -10.10
C ASP A 118 -6.98 2.36 -11.31
N LEU A 119 -5.87 1.63 -11.09
CA LEU A 119 -5.11 0.96 -12.15
C LEU A 119 -5.97 -0.04 -12.94
N VAL A 120 -6.80 -0.83 -12.25
CA VAL A 120 -7.68 -1.82 -12.91
C VAL A 120 -8.85 -1.14 -13.62
N VAL A 121 -9.59 -0.29 -12.91
CA VAL A 121 -10.87 0.25 -13.40
C VAL A 121 -10.68 1.36 -14.42
N ASN A 122 -9.74 2.29 -14.18
CA ASN A 122 -9.59 3.48 -15.02
C ASN A 122 -8.47 3.36 -16.06
N TYR A 123 -7.48 2.49 -15.82
CA TYR A 123 -6.34 2.29 -16.72
C TYR A 123 -6.32 0.90 -17.38
N GLY A 124 -7.31 0.04 -17.10
CA GLY A 124 -7.43 -1.27 -17.72
C GLY A 124 -6.23 -2.19 -17.45
N THR A 125 -5.52 -1.97 -16.34
CA THR A 125 -4.34 -2.78 -16.01
C THR A 125 -4.77 -4.15 -15.50
N HIS A 126 -4.15 -5.20 -16.05
CA HIS A 126 -4.36 -6.58 -15.62
C HIS A 126 -3.31 -7.01 -14.58
N ASN A 127 -3.56 -8.12 -13.89
CA ASN A 127 -2.63 -8.74 -12.93
C ASN A 127 -2.12 -7.79 -11.83
N VAL A 128 -3.02 -6.99 -11.27
CA VAL A 128 -2.71 -6.16 -10.11
C VAL A 128 -2.94 -6.97 -8.83
N GLN A 129 -1.92 -7.04 -7.99
CA GLN A 129 -1.93 -7.67 -6.68
C GLN A 129 -1.78 -6.60 -5.59
N VAL A 130 -2.39 -6.85 -4.44
CA VAL A 130 -2.33 -5.94 -3.29
C VAL A 130 -1.90 -6.73 -2.05
N MET A 131 -0.89 -6.23 -1.36
CA MET A 131 -0.48 -6.72 -0.05
C MET A 131 -0.27 -5.55 0.90
N THR A 132 -1.09 -5.43 1.93
CA THR A 132 -1.02 -4.30 2.88
C THR A 132 -0.76 -4.76 4.30
N PHE A 133 -0.23 -3.86 5.12
CA PHE A 133 0.16 -4.13 6.51
C PHE A 133 -0.52 -3.12 7.43
N GLY A 134 -1.27 -3.58 8.45
CA GLY A 134 -1.94 -2.69 9.39
C GLY A 134 -2.94 -1.76 8.72
N GLN A 135 -3.56 -2.20 7.64
CA GLN A 135 -4.47 -1.37 6.85
C GLN A 135 -5.77 -1.09 7.65
N PRO A 136 -6.21 0.17 7.76
CA PRO A 136 -7.53 0.51 8.29
C PRO A 136 -8.64 0.14 7.29
N ARG A 137 -9.89 0.13 7.75
CA ARG A 137 -11.05 -0.05 6.87
C ARG A 137 -11.22 1.17 5.97
N THR A 138 -11.52 0.96 4.70
CA THR A 138 -11.45 2.01 3.67
C THR A 138 -12.80 2.42 3.07
N GLY A 139 -13.80 1.54 3.09
CA GLY A 139 -15.16 1.85 2.66
C GLY A 139 -16.20 0.91 3.24
N ASN A 140 -17.46 1.09 2.85
CA ASN A 140 -18.57 0.25 3.29
C ASN A 140 -18.66 -1.08 2.51
N ALA A 141 -19.63 -1.92 2.86
CA ALA A 141 -19.88 -3.21 2.22
C ALA A 141 -20.04 -3.14 0.68
N ALA A 142 -20.70 -2.09 0.18
CA ALA A 142 -20.89 -1.88 -1.26
C ALA A 142 -19.55 -1.60 -1.96
N PHE A 143 -18.72 -0.73 -1.38
CA PHE A 143 -17.36 -0.48 -1.88
C PHE A 143 -16.47 -1.73 -1.80
N VAL A 144 -16.51 -2.48 -0.69
CA VAL A 144 -15.74 -3.73 -0.53
C VAL A 144 -16.13 -4.76 -1.59
N SER A 145 -17.43 -4.91 -1.86
CA SER A 145 -17.93 -5.82 -2.90
C SER A 145 -17.46 -5.39 -4.29
N TYR A 146 -17.50 -4.08 -4.57
CA TYR A 146 -16.98 -3.51 -5.81
C TYR A 146 -15.47 -3.74 -5.96
N PHE A 147 -14.70 -3.52 -4.90
CA PHE A 147 -13.25 -3.75 -4.88
C PHE A 147 -12.92 -5.22 -5.12
N LYS A 148 -13.54 -6.15 -4.37
CA LYS A 148 -13.34 -7.60 -4.51
C LYS A 148 -13.50 -8.09 -5.94
N LYS A 149 -14.48 -7.53 -6.67
CA LYS A 149 -14.76 -7.88 -8.06
C LYS A 149 -13.61 -7.52 -9.00
N HIS A 150 -12.94 -6.39 -8.78
CA HIS A 150 -11.93 -5.85 -9.69
C HIS A 150 -10.50 -6.20 -9.26
N VAL A 151 -10.24 -6.30 -7.96
CA VAL A 151 -8.92 -6.59 -7.40
C VAL A 151 -9.03 -7.83 -6.50
N PRO A 152 -9.23 -9.04 -7.07
CA PRO A 152 -9.44 -10.25 -6.27
C PRO A 152 -8.17 -10.74 -5.56
N ASN A 153 -6.98 -10.39 -6.08
CA ASN A 153 -5.69 -10.78 -5.54
C ASN A 153 -5.23 -9.77 -4.47
N THR A 154 -5.98 -9.70 -3.38
CA THR A 154 -5.69 -8.80 -2.25
C THR A 154 -5.48 -9.61 -0.98
N ILE A 155 -4.42 -9.27 -0.25
CA ILE A 155 -4.09 -9.81 1.06
C ILE A 155 -3.87 -8.62 2.00
N ARG A 156 -4.51 -8.66 3.16
CA ARG A 156 -4.23 -7.73 4.25
C ARG A 156 -3.55 -8.49 5.38
N VAL A 157 -2.41 -8.00 5.84
CA VAL A 157 -1.70 -8.54 6.99
C VAL A 157 -2.02 -7.67 8.21
N THR A 158 -2.46 -8.30 9.29
CA THR A 158 -2.74 -7.67 10.60
C THR A 158 -1.84 -8.30 11.66
N HIS A 159 -1.50 -7.57 12.73
CA HIS A 159 -0.59 -8.08 13.75
C HIS A 159 -1.14 -7.86 15.16
N GLY A 160 -1.15 -8.93 15.97
CA GLY A 160 -1.51 -8.91 17.38
C GLY A 160 -2.79 -8.14 17.66
N HIS A 161 -2.65 -7.13 18.53
CA HIS A 161 -3.66 -6.19 18.96
C HIS A 161 -3.51 -4.83 18.26
N ASP A 162 -2.99 -4.78 17.04
CA ASP A 162 -2.89 -3.55 16.24
C ASP A 162 -4.24 -2.81 16.21
N ILE A 163 -4.23 -1.57 16.66
CA ILE A 163 -5.41 -0.70 16.71
C ILE A 163 -5.91 -0.26 15.33
N VAL A 164 -5.04 -0.12 14.33
CA VAL A 164 -5.40 0.52 13.06
C VAL A 164 -6.35 -0.33 12.20
N PRO A 165 -6.18 -1.65 12.06
CA PRO A 165 -7.18 -2.51 11.41
C PRO A 165 -8.55 -2.50 12.09
N HIS A 166 -8.64 -2.02 13.33
CA HIS A 166 -9.91 -1.91 14.05
C HIS A 166 -10.61 -0.58 13.76
N LEU A 167 -10.02 0.30 12.95
CA LEU A 167 -10.52 1.63 12.61
C LEU A 167 -10.79 1.80 11.11
N PRO A 168 -11.79 2.63 10.72
CA PRO A 168 -12.84 3.16 11.58
C PRO A 168 -13.67 2.05 12.28
N PRO A 169 -14.33 2.34 13.41
CA PRO A 169 -14.95 1.32 14.26
C PRO A 169 -15.98 0.44 13.56
N TYR A 170 -16.02 -0.84 13.95
CA TYR A 170 -17.06 -1.77 13.52
C TYR A 170 -18.29 -1.68 14.43
N TYR A 171 -19.46 -1.38 13.87
CA TYR A 171 -20.71 -1.28 14.64
C TYR A 171 -21.59 -2.52 14.45
N SER A 172 -21.50 -3.48 15.37
CA SER A 172 -22.25 -4.76 15.27
C SER A 172 -23.77 -4.59 15.22
N TYR A 173 -24.32 -3.55 15.86
CA TYR A 173 -25.76 -3.27 15.84
C TYR A 173 -26.22 -2.52 14.58
N PHE A 174 -25.30 -1.93 13.82
CA PHE A 174 -25.59 -1.17 12.59
C PHE A 174 -24.58 -1.49 11.48
N PRO A 175 -24.47 -2.75 11.03
CA PRO A 175 -23.46 -3.17 10.07
C PRO A 175 -23.58 -2.45 8.71
N GLN A 176 -24.76 -1.99 8.33
CA GLN A 176 -25.01 -1.19 7.14
C GLN A 176 -24.38 0.21 7.18
N LYS A 177 -24.03 0.71 8.37
CA LYS A 177 -23.34 2.00 8.57
C LYS A 177 -21.85 1.84 8.86
N THR A 178 -21.33 0.62 8.79
CA THR A 178 -19.95 0.34 9.16
C THR A 178 -19.04 0.33 7.94
N TYR A 179 -17.80 0.76 8.16
CA TYR A 179 -16.72 0.42 7.25
C TYR A 179 -16.45 -1.08 7.33
N GLN A 180 -16.02 -1.66 6.23
CA GLN A 180 -15.62 -3.05 6.14
C GLN A 180 -14.28 -3.18 5.45
N HIS A 181 -13.60 -4.26 5.76
CA HIS A 181 -12.35 -4.67 5.13
C HIS A 181 -12.58 -5.46 3.85
N PHE A 182 -11.58 -5.42 2.96
CA PHE A 182 -11.52 -6.31 1.83
C PHE A 182 -11.27 -7.77 2.25
N PRO A 183 -11.73 -8.75 1.45
CA PRO A 183 -11.47 -10.17 1.65
C PRO A 183 -9.99 -10.53 1.77
N ARG A 184 -9.77 -11.61 2.52
CA ARG A 184 -8.51 -12.26 2.89
C ARG A 184 -7.58 -11.43 3.79
N GLU A 185 -7.77 -11.66 5.08
CA GLU A 185 -6.86 -11.28 6.15
C GLU A 185 -5.88 -12.44 6.45
N VAL A 186 -4.63 -12.09 6.74
CA VAL A 186 -3.62 -12.94 7.37
C VAL A 186 -3.24 -12.28 8.69
N TRP A 187 -3.63 -12.90 9.80
CA TRP A 187 -3.38 -12.37 11.13
C TRP A 187 -2.13 -13.00 11.74
N LEU A 188 -1.15 -12.16 12.03
CA LEU A 188 0.06 -12.50 12.78
C LEU A 188 -0.25 -12.38 14.26
N TYR A 189 -0.03 -13.41 15.06
CA TYR A 189 -0.24 -13.33 16.50
C TYR A 189 0.72 -14.24 17.26
N ASN A 190 0.96 -13.89 18.51
CA ASN A 190 1.90 -14.62 19.36
C ASN A 190 1.20 -15.74 20.10
N ILE A 191 1.76 -16.96 20.01
CA ILE A 191 1.40 -18.09 20.85
C ILE A 191 2.50 -18.32 21.89
N GLY A 192 2.10 -18.48 23.15
CA GLY A 192 3.00 -18.77 24.25
C GLY A 192 2.97 -20.24 24.65
N TRP A 193 4.13 -20.87 24.80
CA TRP A 193 4.27 -22.22 25.38
C TRP A 193 5.35 -22.19 26.48
N GLY A 194 4.91 -21.98 27.73
CA GLY A 194 5.84 -21.74 28.84
C GLY A 194 6.56 -20.39 28.68
N SER A 195 7.90 -20.39 28.65
CA SER A 195 8.72 -19.19 28.45
C SER A 195 8.98 -18.84 26.98
N LEU A 196 8.48 -19.65 26.04
CA LEU A 196 8.68 -19.44 24.61
C LEU A 196 7.50 -18.70 23.99
N VAL A 197 7.76 -17.65 23.22
CA VAL A 197 6.77 -16.90 22.45
C VAL A 197 7.13 -17.02 20.97
N TYR A 198 6.19 -17.49 20.17
CA TYR A 198 6.34 -17.62 18.72
C TYR A 198 5.25 -16.85 17.99
N THR A 199 5.63 -16.07 16.98
CA THR A 199 4.68 -15.44 16.05
C THR A 199 4.23 -16.46 15.02
N VAL A 200 2.92 -16.64 14.88
CA VAL A 200 2.29 -17.55 13.91
C VAL A 200 1.33 -16.80 13.01
N GLU A 201 1.07 -17.36 11.83
CA GLU A 201 0.17 -16.82 10.82
C GLU A 201 -1.17 -17.58 10.82
N LYS A 202 -2.28 -16.85 10.85
CA LYS A 202 -3.61 -17.40 10.61
C LYS A 202 -4.24 -16.76 9.38
N VAL A 203 -4.55 -17.58 8.37
CA VAL A 203 -5.37 -17.17 7.23
C VAL A 203 -6.84 -17.20 7.64
N CYS A 204 -7.52 -16.06 7.51
CA CYS A 204 -8.91 -15.90 7.94
C CYS A 204 -9.92 -16.39 6.89
N ASP A 205 -11.20 -16.45 7.25
CA ASP A 205 -12.31 -17.02 6.47
C ASP A 205 -12.60 -16.34 5.10
N GLY A 206 -11.95 -15.21 4.82
CA GLY A 206 -12.10 -14.47 3.57
C GLY A 206 -13.34 -13.57 3.52
N SER A 207 -14.11 -13.44 4.60
CA SER A 207 -15.20 -12.46 4.72
C SER A 207 -14.70 -11.01 4.73
N GLY A 208 -13.44 -10.82 5.14
CA GLY A 208 -12.83 -9.52 5.41
C GLY A 208 -12.97 -9.10 6.88
N GLU A 209 -13.98 -9.62 7.57
CA GLU A 209 -14.31 -9.30 8.96
C GLU A 209 -14.48 -10.60 9.80
N ASP A 210 -13.54 -11.53 9.73
CA ASP A 210 -13.58 -12.81 10.47
C ASP A 210 -13.54 -12.56 11.99
N PRO A 211 -14.58 -12.95 12.76
CA PRO A 211 -14.65 -12.69 14.20
C PRO A 211 -13.61 -13.49 15.01
N THR A 212 -12.92 -14.46 14.39
CA THR A 212 -11.92 -15.32 15.03
C THR A 212 -10.48 -14.89 14.74
N CYS A 213 -10.26 -13.88 13.90
CA CYS A 213 -8.94 -13.30 13.58
C CYS A 213 -8.67 -12.04 14.40
N SER A 214 -8.09 -10.96 13.83
CA SER A 214 -7.79 -9.76 14.60
C SER A 214 -9.04 -9.18 15.26
N ARG A 215 -10.24 -9.36 14.67
CA ARG A 215 -11.51 -8.93 15.31
C ARG A 215 -11.82 -9.63 16.63
N SER A 216 -11.16 -10.73 16.95
CA SER A 216 -11.30 -11.41 18.25
C SER A 216 -10.64 -10.65 19.40
N VAL A 217 -9.77 -9.67 19.09
CA VAL A 217 -9.06 -8.85 20.08
C VAL A 217 -9.56 -7.41 20.11
N SER A 218 -9.15 -6.66 21.14
CA SER A 218 -9.60 -5.29 21.40
C SER A 218 -9.02 -4.24 20.45
N GLY A 219 -7.88 -4.52 19.78
CA GLY A 219 -7.20 -3.54 18.91
C GLY A 219 -6.72 -2.31 19.70
N ASN A 220 -5.79 -2.49 20.63
CA ASN A 220 -5.36 -1.47 21.58
C ASN A 220 -3.83 -1.25 21.64
N SER A 221 -3.08 -1.81 20.69
CA SER A 221 -1.63 -1.71 20.64
C SER A 221 -1.19 -0.87 19.43
N ILE A 222 -0.48 0.23 19.70
CA ILE A 222 0.26 0.97 18.68
C ILE A 222 1.60 0.28 18.39
N THR A 223 2.17 -0.43 19.36
CA THR A 223 3.43 -1.16 19.18
C THR A 223 3.25 -2.27 18.14
N ASP A 224 2.16 -3.04 18.22
CA ASP A 224 1.86 -4.10 17.26
C ASP A 224 1.61 -3.53 15.85
N HIS A 225 1.17 -2.27 15.77
CA HIS A 225 1.03 -1.56 14.50
C HIS A 225 2.37 -1.24 13.82
N LEU A 226 3.48 -1.20 14.56
CA LEU A 226 4.78 -0.79 14.05
C LEU A 226 5.68 -1.97 13.67
N GLU A 227 5.24 -3.21 13.87
CA GLU A 227 6.04 -4.42 13.61
C GLU A 227 5.25 -5.41 12.78
N TYR A 228 5.85 -5.92 11.69
CA TYR A 228 5.27 -6.95 10.83
C TYR A 228 6.36 -7.92 10.38
N PHE A 229 6.16 -9.22 10.58
CA PHE A 229 7.16 -10.26 10.28
C PHE A 229 8.54 -10.03 10.92
N GLY A 230 8.57 -9.46 12.13
CA GLY A 230 9.81 -9.11 12.83
C GLY A 230 10.55 -7.92 12.22
N ILE A 231 9.94 -7.21 11.28
CA ILE A 231 10.46 -5.97 10.72
C ILE A 231 9.71 -4.80 11.36
N GLU A 232 10.48 -3.93 12.01
CA GLU A 232 9.99 -2.66 12.52
C GLU A 232 9.84 -1.66 11.35
N LEU A 233 8.63 -1.12 11.20
CA LEU A 233 8.24 -0.21 10.12
C LEU A 233 8.36 1.27 10.52
N GLN A 234 9.27 1.56 11.45
CA GLN A 234 9.53 2.90 11.97
C GLN A 234 10.46 3.71 11.07
N ALA A 235 10.43 5.03 11.22
CA ALA A 235 11.35 5.94 10.54
C ALA A 235 12.46 6.40 11.50
N GLU A 236 13.71 5.97 11.26
CA GLU A 236 14.87 6.29 12.12
C GLU A 236 15.23 7.80 12.17
N THR A 237 14.78 8.61 11.20
CA THR A 237 15.18 10.02 11.04
C THR A 237 14.02 11.01 11.01
N TRP A 238 14.22 12.14 11.70
CA TRP A 238 13.19 12.98 12.32
C TRP A 238 12.82 14.27 11.56
N ASP A 239 13.27 14.47 10.33
CA ASP A 239 13.13 15.78 9.68
C ASP A 239 11.84 15.93 8.85
N SER A 240 10.97 16.82 9.34
CA SER A 240 9.99 17.66 8.63
C SER A 240 9.62 17.32 7.18
N CYS A 241 9.13 16.12 6.85
CA CYS A 241 8.86 15.73 5.45
C CYS A 241 9.95 16.20 4.46
N ARG A 242 11.21 16.25 4.95
CA ARG A 242 12.33 16.86 4.25
C ARG A 242 13.11 15.71 3.65
N ILE A 243 13.24 15.75 2.33
CA ILE A 243 13.93 14.70 1.60
C ILE A 243 15.42 14.79 1.95
N VAL A 244 15.95 13.76 2.60
CA VAL A 244 17.40 13.55 2.66
C VAL A 244 17.80 12.98 1.29
N LEU A 245 18.11 13.88 0.36
CA LEU A 245 18.68 13.51 -0.92
C LEU A 245 20.16 13.21 -0.72
N ASP A 246 20.60 12.03 -1.15
CA ASP A 246 22.02 11.82 -1.43
C ASP A 246 22.47 12.82 -2.51
N HIS A 247 23.72 13.30 -2.43
CA HIS A 247 24.22 14.40 -3.27
C HIS A 247 24.11 14.07 -4.77
N ASP A 248 24.20 12.78 -5.12
CA ASP A 248 24.04 12.23 -6.49
C ASP A 248 22.58 12.15 -6.96
N MET A 249 21.57 12.32 -6.09
CA MET A 249 20.14 12.28 -6.47
C MET A 249 19.57 13.66 -6.81
N SER A 250 20.29 14.75 -6.48
CA SER A 250 19.89 16.12 -6.77
C SER A 250 19.79 16.42 -8.28
N SER A 251 20.58 15.74 -9.12
CA SER A 251 20.54 15.91 -10.58
C SER A 251 19.33 15.27 -11.26
N TYR A 252 18.52 14.50 -10.53
CA TYR A 252 17.39 13.73 -11.04
C TYR A 252 16.04 14.19 -10.47
N SER A 253 16.03 15.32 -9.75
CA SER A 253 14.84 15.87 -9.10
C SER A 253 14.13 16.88 -9.98
N THR A 254 12.84 16.67 -10.24
CA THR A 254 11.95 17.73 -10.72
C THR A 254 11.09 18.23 -9.56
N THR A 255 11.07 19.53 -9.36
CA THR A 255 10.27 20.19 -8.31
C THR A 255 9.22 21.08 -8.95
N ASP A 256 7.96 20.95 -8.53
CA ASP A 256 6.89 21.84 -8.99
C ASP A 256 6.85 23.17 -8.19
N LEU A 257 6.01 24.11 -8.64
CA LEU A 257 5.84 25.41 -7.99
C LEU A 257 5.30 25.34 -6.55
N SER A 258 4.75 24.19 -6.15
CA SER A 258 4.23 23.93 -4.80
C SER A 258 5.25 23.22 -3.90
N GLY A 259 6.46 22.94 -4.41
CA GLY A 259 7.52 22.26 -3.70
C GLY A 259 7.41 20.73 -3.68
N ASN A 260 6.49 20.12 -4.46
CA ASN A 260 6.43 18.66 -4.59
C ASN A 260 7.59 18.18 -5.45
N ILE A 261 8.13 17.01 -5.11
CA ILE A 261 9.36 16.49 -5.71
C ILE A 261 9.10 15.11 -6.29
N VAL A 262 9.49 14.93 -7.55
CA VAL A 262 9.63 13.61 -8.18
C VAL A 262 11.10 13.39 -8.46
N LEU A 263 11.66 12.31 -7.92
CA LEU A 263 13.03 11.86 -8.22
C LEU A 263 12.95 10.71 -9.20
N SER A 264 13.50 10.90 -10.38
CA SER A 264 13.41 9.94 -11.47
C SER A 264 14.77 9.37 -11.82
N ARG A 265 14.98 8.07 -11.62
CA ARG A 265 16.16 7.39 -12.16
C ARG A 265 15.86 6.84 -13.55
N THR A 266 16.81 7.01 -14.46
CA THR A 266 16.80 6.29 -15.75
C THR A 266 17.47 4.95 -15.54
N PRO A 267 16.85 3.82 -15.89
CA PRO A 267 17.47 2.51 -15.77
C PRO A 267 18.81 2.45 -16.50
N ILE A 268 19.82 1.83 -15.89
CA ILE A 268 21.18 1.79 -16.46
C ILE A 268 21.18 0.97 -17.76
N ALA A 269 21.79 1.51 -18.82
CA ALA A 269 21.84 0.92 -20.17
C ALA A 269 22.37 -0.54 -20.22
N SER A 270 23.19 -0.97 -19.25
CA SER A 270 23.71 -2.33 -19.15
C SER A 270 22.62 -3.39 -18.90
N VAL A 271 21.46 -3.01 -18.34
CA VAL A 271 20.34 -3.94 -18.08
C VAL A 271 19.50 -4.18 -19.35
N LEU A 272 19.41 -3.19 -20.24
CA LEU A 272 18.75 -3.32 -21.54
C LEU A 272 19.46 -4.35 -22.44
N GLU A 273 20.78 -4.45 -22.37
CA GLU A 273 21.54 -5.44 -23.15
C GLU A 273 21.37 -6.88 -22.64
N LEU A 274 21.29 -7.10 -21.32
CA LEU A 274 21.09 -8.42 -20.72
C LEU A 274 19.74 -9.06 -21.08
N ASN A 275 18.67 -8.26 -21.14
CA ASN A 275 17.35 -8.75 -21.58
C ASN A 275 17.28 -9.03 -23.08
N THR A 276 18.10 -8.34 -23.89
CA THR A 276 18.19 -8.60 -25.33
C THR A 276 18.94 -9.91 -25.62
N GLN A 277 19.93 -10.27 -24.80
CA GLN A 277 20.62 -11.56 -24.88
C GLN A 277 19.75 -12.74 -24.41
N LYS A 278 18.95 -12.58 -23.33
CA LYS A 278 18.02 -13.64 -22.87
C LYS A 278 16.94 -13.99 -23.91
N ARG A 279 16.47 -13.01 -24.70
CA ARG A 279 15.52 -13.25 -25.81
C ARG A 279 16.16 -13.86 -27.06
N LYS A 280 17.48 -13.70 -27.27
CA LYS A 280 18.21 -14.27 -28.42
C LYS A 280 18.82 -15.66 -28.14
N GLY A 281 18.87 -16.10 -26.88
CA GLY A 281 19.46 -17.39 -26.50
C GLY A 281 18.55 -18.62 -26.70
N GLY A 282 17.29 -18.43 -27.10
CA GLY A 282 16.37 -19.52 -27.43
C GLY A 282 16.22 -19.69 -28.92
N ILE A 283 17.23 -20.25 -29.59
CA ILE A 283 17.21 -21.08 -30.82
C ILE A 283 18.67 -21.25 -31.24
N SER A 284 19.25 -22.41 -30.94
CA SER A 284 20.27 -23.03 -31.77
C SER A 284 20.15 -24.54 -31.61
N VAL A 285 19.86 -25.18 -32.73
CA VAL A 285 19.68 -26.61 -32.94
C VAL A 285 21.02 -27.33 -32.75
N LEU A 286 21.00 -28.44 -32.01
CA LEU A 286 21.40 -29.79 -32.43
C LEU A 286 20.76 -30.82 -31.50
#